data_AF-A0A939IRG9-F1
#
_entry.id   AF-A0A939IRG9-F1
#
_cell.length_a   1.000
_cell.length_b   1.000
_cell.length_c   1.000
_cell.angle_alpha   90.00
_cell.angle_beta   90.00
_cell.angle_gamma   90.00
#
_symmetry.space_group_name_H-M   'P 1'
#
loop_
_entity.id
_entity.type
_entity.pdbx_description
1 polymer ?
#
loop_
_entity_poly.entity_id
_entity_poly.type
_entity_poly.pdbx_seq_one_letter_code
_entity_poly.pdbx_strand_id
1 'polypeptide(L)'
;AVFFSGLVEGTPFSVAIHPQVQGAISLDLKQVTLQEALNLSEEMYGYDIQRSGNVFRVYPSGIRTETFTVNYLLMTRDGSTQSSIMSGGVSQFDNNNNRANNGGLNNFGGNSQTGGNQ
;
A
#
# COMPACT_ATOMS: atom_id res chain seq x y z
N ALA A 1 -18.92 -15.52 35.41
CA ALA A 1 -20.20 -15.49 34.66
C ALA A 1 -21.35 -14.86 35.44
N VAL A 2 -21.65 -15.34 36.66
CA VAL A 2 -22.82 -14.92 37.47
C VAL A 2 -22.96 -13.40 37.66
N PHE A 3 -21.84 -12.68 37.83
CA PHE A 3 -21.84 -11.22 38.02
C PHE A 3 -22.46 -10.46 36.82
N PHE A 4 -21.97 -10.72 35.61
CA PHE A 4 -22.44 -10.00 34.42
C PHE A 4 -23.89 -10.33 34.05
N SER A 5 -24.31 -11.57 34.26
CA SER A 5 -25.73 -11.95 34.08
C SER A 5 -26.64 -11.25 35.07
N GLY A 6 -26.20 -11.06 36.32
CA GLY A 6 -26.96 -10.33 37.33
C GLY A 6 -27.07 -8.82 37.06
N LEU A 7 -26.04 -8.22 36.45
CA LEU A 7 -26.09 -6.79 36.07
C LEU A 7 -27.09 -6.50 34.96
N VAL A 8 -27.26 -7.42 33.99
CA VAL A 8 -28.21 -7.24 32.88
C VAL A 8 -29.61 -7.74 33.21
N GLU A 9 -29.79 -8.44 34.33
CA GLU A 9 -31.08 -8.96 34.78
C GLU A 9 -32.10 -7.83 34.95
N GLY A 10 -33.28 -7.98 34.35
CA GLY A 10 -34.34 -6.96 34.37
C GLY A 10 -34.13 -5.78 33.42
N THR A 11 -33.03 -5.76 32.66
CA THR A 11 -32.78 -4.76 31.61
C THR A 11 -33.12 -5.33 30.22
N PRO A 12 -33.38 -4.50 29.20
CA PRO A 12 -33.58 -4.98 27.82
C PRO A 12 -32.29 -5.48 27.16
N PHE A 13 -31.16 -5.46 27.88
CA PHE A 13 -29.87 -5.85 27.35
C PHE A 13 -29.57 -7.31 27.64
N SER A 14 -28.88 -7.96 26.71
CA SER A 14 -28.37 -9.32 26.88
C SER A 14 -26.86 -9.30 27.03
N VAL A 15 -26.30 -10.32 27.67
CA VAL A 15 -24.85 -10.49 27.80
C VAL A 15 -24.40 -11.81 27.20
N ALA A 16 -23.35 -11.77 26.38
CA ALA A 16 -22.66 -12.92 25.85
C ALA A 16 -21.25 -12.96 26.44
N ILE A 17 -20.93 -14.05 27.14
CA ILE A 17 -19.69 -14.17 27.92
C ILE A 17 -18.81 -15.21 27.23
N HIS A 18 -17.57 -14.83 26.91
CA HIS A 18 -16.59 -15.76 26.37
C HIS A 18 -16.19 -16.82 27.43
N PRO A 19 -16.03 -18.11 27.08
CA PRO A 19 -15.76 -19.18 28.06
C PRO A 19 -14.44 -19.02 28.82
N GLN A 20 -13.50 -18.24 28.29
CA GLN A 20 -12.23 -17.93 28.95
C GLN A 20 -12.32 -16.79 29.98
N VAL A 21 -13.49 -16.16 30.17
CA VAL A 21 -13.70 -15.15 31.21
C VAL A 21 -13.80 -15.85 32.56
N GLN A 22 -12.72 -15.79 33.33
CA GLN A 22 -12.59 -16.43 34.64
C GLN A 22 -12.06 -15.40 35.65
N GLY A 23 -12.56 -15.46 36.87
CA GLY A 23 -12.17 -14.55 37.95
C GLY A 23 -13.31 -14.28 38.92
N ALA A 24 -12.94 -13.86 40.12
CA ALA A 24 -13.89 -13.37 41.12
C ALA A 24 -13.97 -11.84 41.01
N ILE A 25 -15.19 -11.33 40.87
CA ILE A 25 -15.48 -9.90 40.80
C ILE A 25 -16.15 -9.49 42.10
N SER A 26 -15.64 -8.42 42.74
CA SER A 26 -16.19 -7.87 43.98
C SER A 26 -16.21 -6.35 43.87
N LEU A 27 -17.37 -5.78 43.57
CA LEU A 27 -17.60 -4.33 43.48
C LEU A 27 -18.74 -3.95 44.44
N ASP A 28 -18.56 -2.86 45.19
CA ASP A 28 -19.64 -2.18 45.90
C ASP A 28 -19.98 -0.90 45.14
N LEU A 29 -21.15 -0.87 44.50
CA LEU A 29 -21.55 0.21 43.61
C LEU A 29 -22.80 0.90 44.14
N LYS A 30 -22.77 2.23 44.25
CA LYS A 30 -23.91 3.04 44.70
C LYS A 30 -24.32 4.03 43.61
N GLN A 31 -25.59 3.96 43.21
CA GLN A 31 -26.20 4.86 42.22
C GLN A 31 -25.46 4.91 40.87
N VAL A 32 -25.02 3.77 40.37
CA VAL A 32 -24.37 3.67 39.05
C VAL A 32 -25.34 3.13 38.00
N THR A 33 -25.12 3.54 36.75
CA THR A 33 -25.78 2.96 35.59
C THR A 33 -25.10 1.65 35.18
N LEU A 34 -25.82 0.83 34.41
CA LEU A 34 -25.27 -0.41 33.85
C LEU A 34 -23.97 -0.16 33.07
N GLN A 35 -23.93 0.90 32.27
CA GLN A 35 -22.77 1.20 31.42
C GLN A 35 -21.55 1.62 32.26
N GLU A 36 -21.76 2.39 33.32
CA GLU A 36 -20.68 2.74 34.27
C GLU A 36 -20.16 1.51 35.00
N ALA A 37 -21.04 0.60 35.44
CA ALA A 37 -20.63 -0.64 36.09
C ALA A 37 -19.79 -1.54 35.16
N LEU A 38 -20.18 -1.64 33.88
CA LEU A 38 -19.42 -2.40 32.87
C LEU A 38 -18.06 -1.74 32.60
N ASN A 39 -18.03 -0.43 32.38
CA ASN A 39 -16.78 0.30 32.14
C ASN A 39 -15.81 0.17 33.33
N LEU A 40 -16.31 0.25 34.57
CA LEU A 40 -15.48 0.09 35.76
C LEU A 40 -14.92 -1.34 35.86
N SER A 41 -15.70 -2.34 35.45
CA SER A 41 -15.23 -3.73 35.41
C SER A 41 -14.16 -3.95 34.33
N GLU A 42 -14.25 -3.24 33.21
CA GLU A 42 -13.21 -3.21 32.17
C GLU A 42 -11.93 -2.56 32.71
N GLU A 43 -12.02 -1.40 33.36
CA GLU A 43 -10.86 -0.69 33.91
C GLU A 43 -10.16 -1.45 35.04
N MET A 44 -10.93 -2.01 35.99
CA MET A 44 -10.36 -2.65 37.18
C MET A 44 -9.85 -4.07 36.93
N TYR A 45 -10.50 -4.82 36.04
CA TYR A 45 -10.16 -6.24 35.80
C TYR A 45 -9.61 -6.51 34.39
N GLY A 46 -9.56 -5.51 33.51
CA GLY A 46 -8.98 -5.60 32.18
C GLY A 46 -9.82 -6.38 31.17
N TYR A 47 -11.11 -6.61 31.43
CA TYR A 47 -11.99 -7.29 30.49
C TYR A 47 -12.34 -6.39 29.30
N ASP A 48 -12.32 -6.95 28.09
CA ASP A 48 -12.78 -6.23 26.90
C ASP A 48 -14.30 -6.42 26.75
N ILE A 49 -15.06 -5.33 26.88
CA ILE A 49 -16.53 -5.34 26.83
C ILE A 49 -16.99 -4.54 25.61
N GLN A 50 -17.56 -5.24 24.63
CA GLN A 50 -18.04 -4.62 23.40
C GLN A 50 -19.56 -4.62 23.31
N ARG A 51 -20.16 -3.45 23.08
CA ARG A 51 -21.59 -3.33 22.82
C ARG A 51 -21.89 -3.57 21.34
N SER A 52 -22.83 -4.48 21.06
CA SER A 52 -23.38 -4.71 19.72
C SER A 52 -24.90 -4.68 19.79
N GLY A 53 -25.48 -3.52 19.48
CA GLY A 53 -26.91 -3.29 19.64
C GLY A 53 -27.35 -3.44 21.10
N ASN A 54 -28.17 -4.47 21.36
CA ASN A 54 -28.68 -4.80 22.69
C ASN A 54 -27.86 -5.90 23.40
N VAL A 55 -26.77 -6.37 22.80
CA VAL A 55 -25.94 -7.44 23.36
C VAL A 55 -24.57 -6.89 23.76
N PHE A 56 -24.20 -7.09 25.03
CA PHE A 56 -22.85 -6.87 25.53
C PHE A 56 -22.02 -8.15 25.38
N ARG A 57 -20.87 -8.05 24.71
CA ARG A 57 -19.93 -9.17 24.54
C ARG A 57 -18.76 -8.97 25.49
N VAL A 58 -18.57 -9.90 26.43
CA VAL A 58 -17.51 -9.86 27.43
C VAL A 58 -16.41 -10.84 27.04
N TYR A 59 -15.20 -10.32 26.89
CA TYR A 59 -14.01 -11.08 26.53
C TYR A 59 -13.00 -11.12 27.68
N PRO A 60 -12.16 -12.15 27.74
CA PRO A 60 -11.10 -12.23 28.75
C PRO A 60 -10.08 -11.11 28.56
N SER A 61 -9.43 -10.72 29.66
CA SER A 61 -8.23 -9.90 29.62
C SER A 61 -7.09 -10.73 29.01
N GLY A 62 -6.56 -10.31 27.87
CA GLY A 62 -5.52 -11.05 27.19
C GLY A 62 -4.97 -10.33 25.98
N ILE A 63 -3.67 -10.43 25.77
CA ILE A 63 -3.03 -9.93 24.55
C ILE A 63 -3.54 -10.74 23.37
N ARG A 64 -4.02 -10.04 22.33
CA ARG A 64 -4.41 -10.65 21.06
C ARG A 64 -3.40 -10.29 19.98
N THR A 65 -3.03 -11.26 19.17
CA THR A 65 -2.25 -11.03 17.95
C THR A 65 -3.23 -10.88 16.79
N GLU A 66 -3.30 -9.69 16.20
CA GLU A 66 -4.04 -9.45 14.95
C GLU A 66 -3.09 -9.46 13.77
N THR A 67 -3.51 -10.07 12.65
CA THR A 67 -2.73 -10.11 11.39
C THR A 67 -3.28 -9.07 10.42
N PHE A 68 -2.46 -8.11 10.04
CA PHE A 68 -2.81 -7.09 9.05
C PHE A 68 -2.14 -7.41 7.71
N THR A 69 -2.92 -7.44 6.62
CA THR A 69 -2.39 -7.62 5.26
C THR A 69 -1.78 -6.32 4.77
N VAL A 70 -0.47 -6.29 4.52
CA VAL A 70 0.21 -5.13 3.92
C VAL A 70 0.19 -5.28 2.41
N ASN A 71 -0.51 -4.37 1.72
CA ASN A 71 -0.44 -4.26 0.27
C ASN A 71 0.85 -3.54 -0.11
N TYR A 72 1.87 -4.30 -0.54
CA TYR A 72 3.13 -3.72 -1.00
C TYR A 72 2.89 -2.91 -2.29
N LEU A 73 3.54 -1.74 -2.37
CA LEU A 73 3.44 -0.83 -3.50
C LEU A 73 3.66 -1.57 -4.84
N LEU A 74 2.69 -1.51 -5.75
CA LEU A 74 2.85 -2.01 -7.10
C LEU A 74 3.60 -0.95 -7.93
N MET A 75 4.93 -1.05 -8.03
CA MET A 75 5.72 -0.17 -8.90
C MET A 75 5.80 -0.73 -10.32
N THR A 76 5.13 -0.09 -11.28
CA THR A 76 5.38 -0.26 -12.71
C THR A 76 6.50 0.68 -13.14
N ARG A 77 7.66 0.11 -13.49
CA ARG A 77 8.78 0.88 -14.07
C ARG A 77 8.48 1.13 -15.55
N ASP A 78 8.16 2.36 -15.90
CA ASP A 78 8.22 2.83 -17.28
C ASP A 78 9.54 3.57 -17.51
N GLY A 79 10.27 3.20 -18.55
CA GLY A 79 11.59 3.73 -18.84
C GLY A 79 11.86 3.71 -20.32
N SER A 80 11.74 4.87 -20.97
CA SER A 80 12.19 5.07 -22.35
C SER A 80 13.70 5.37 -22.36
N THR A 81 14.46 4.63 -23.16
CA THR A 81 15.88 4.90 -23.38
C THR A 81 16.08 5.29 -24.84
N GLN A 82 16.64 6.47 -25.11
CA GLN A 82 17.06 6.88 -26.44
C GLN A 82 18.55 7.20 -26.44
N SER A 83 19.32 6.44 -27.21
CA SER A 83 20.75 6.68 -27.42
C SER A 83 20.96 7.12 -28.87
N SER A 84 21.62 8.25 -29.08
CA SER A 84 22.01 8.76 -30.41
C SER A 84 23.53 8.82 -30.49
N ILE A 85 24.12 8.13 -31.46
CA ILE A 85 25.56 8.10 -31.69
C ILE A 85 25.84 8.91 -32.96
N MET A 86 26.52 10.05 -32.82
CA MET A 86 27.05 10.81 -33.96
C MET A 86 28.53 10.49 -34.11
N SER A 87 28.88 9.74 -35.17
CA SER A 87 30.26 9.44 -35.53
C SER A 87 30.82 10.54 -36.45
N GLY A 88 31.65 11.44 -35.91
CA GLY A 88 32.37 12.45 -36.69
C GLY A 88 33.55 11.82 -37.44
N GLY A 89 33.61 12.02 -38.77
CA GLY A 89 34.71 11.54 -39.61
C GLY A 89 35.91 12.50 -39.59
N VAL A 90 37.08 11.98 -39.24
CA VAL A 90 38.39 12.61 -39.50
C VAL A 90 38.94 12.03 -40.80
N SER A 91 39.17 12.87 -41.81
CA SER A 91 40.05 12.53 -42.93
C SER A 91 41.22 13.52 -42.95
N GLN A 92 42.40 12.94 -42.74
CA GLN A 92 43.73 13.52 -42.67
C GLN A 92 44.06 14.40 -43.88
N PHE A 93 44.75 15.52 -43.63
CA PHE A 93 45.48 16.29 -44.63
C PHE A 93 46.59 15.43 -45.24
N ASP A 94 46.62 15.28 -46.56
CA ASP A 94 47.79 14.79 -47.29
C ASP A 94 48.31 15.89 -48.21
N ASN A 95 49.52 16.35 -47.89
CA ASN A 95 50.25 17.41 -48.55
C ASN A 95 51.29 16.73 -49.43
N ASN A 96 51.02 16.53 -50.73
CA ASN A 96 52.05 16.11 -51.68
C ASN A 96 51.98 16.90 -52.99
N ASN A 97 53.14 17.43 -53.34
CA ASN A 97 53.36 18.47 -54.30
C ASN A 97 54.02 17.82 -55.53
N ASN A 98 53.39 17.89 -56.71
CA ASN A 98 54.02 18.05 -58.05
C ASN A 98 53.25 17.37 -59.20
N ARG A 99 52.86 18.24 -60.15
CA ARG A 99 53.12 18.15 -61.59
C ARG A 99 52.41 17.07 -62.43
N ALA A 100 51.53 17.62 -63.25
CA ALA A 100 51.56 17.53 -64.72
C ALA A 100 50.78 16.38 -65.38
N ASN A 101 49.83 16.87 -66.19
CA ASN A 101 49.59 16.47 -67.56
C ASN A 101 48.49 15.44 -67.83
N ASN A 102 47.60 15.89 -68.71
CA ASN A 102 46.95 15.13 -69.76
C ASN A 102 45.62 14.41 -69.47
N GLY A 103 44.55 15.03 -69.97
CA GLY A 103 43.74 14.37 -70.99
C GLY A 103 42.50 13.63 -70.49
N GLY A 104 41.32 14.18 -70.80
CA GLY A 104 40.09 13.40 -70.87
C GLY A 104 38.88 14.07 -70.23
N LEU A 105 38.39 15.15 -70.83
CA LEU A 105 36.99 15.55 -70.67
C LEU A 105 36.10 14.41 -71.20
N ASN A 106 35.22 13.87 -70.37
CA ASN A 106 33.95 13.32 -70.83
C ASN A 106 32.83 14.07 -70.11
N ASN A 107 32.04 14.73 -70.94
CA ASN A 107 30.97 15.64 -70.60
C ASN A 107 29.67 15.06 -71.16
N PHE A 108 28.57 15.38 -70.48
CA PHE A 108 27.17 15.28 -70.89
C PHE A 108 26.43 13.93 -70.83
N GLY A 109 25.23 14.02 -70.24
CA GLY A 109 24.13 13.07 -70.29
C GLY A 109 23.68 12.73 -68.86
N GLY A 110 22.63 13.31 -68.27
CA GLY A 110 21.39 13.77 -68.86
C GLY A 110 20.24 12.98 -68.21
N ASN A 111 19.40 13.71 -67.49
CA ASN A 111 17.97 13.47 -67.33
C ASN A 111 17.46 12.49 -66.25
N SER A 112 16.37 12.98 -65.64
CA SER A 112 15.11 12.30 -65.30
C SER A 112 14.94 11.48 -64.02
N GLN A 113 13.99 12.02 -63.23
CA GLN A 113 12.86 11.32 -62.59
C GLN A 113 13.19 10.52 -61.31
N THR A 114 12.39 10.48 -60.25
CA THR A 114 11.01 10.89 -59.96
C THR A 114 10.71 10.55 -58.51
N GLY A 115 9.75 11.26 -57.90
CA GLY A 115 8.97 10.78 -56.75
C GLY A 115 9.57 11.19 -55.41
N GLY A 116 8.89 11.92 -54.53
CA GLY A 116 7.46 12.09 -54.36
C GLY A 116 7.19 11.88 -52.86
N ASN A 117 7.15 12.96 -52.10
CA ASN A 117 6.85 12.97 -50.68
C ASN A 117 5.35 12.73 -50.46
N GLN A 118 5.01 11.68 -49.73
CA GLN A 118 3.93 11.63 -48.74
C GLN A 118 4.51 10.99 -47.48
#